data_AF-A0A519G125-F1
#
_entry.id   AF-A0A519G125-F1
#
_cell.length_a   1.000
_cell.length_b   1.000
_cell.length_c   1.000
_cell.angle_alpha   90.00
_cell.angle_beta   90.00
_cell.angle_gamma   90.00
#
_symmetry.space_group_name_H-M   'P 1'
#
loop_
_entity.id
_entity.type
_entity.pdbx_description
1 polymer ?
#
loop_
_entity_poly.entity_id
_entity_poly.type
_entity_poly.pdbx_seq_one_letter_code
_entity_poly.pdbx_strand_id
1 'polypeptide(L)'
;MSATARIVTGRRISVAAPRKRMQTLIASVILAVIGALFLVPLLWIVFASFNETATVSMSLPETWTLDNYTQVMTWELTWSPLLNSIAVSLGTAVI
;
A
#
# COMPACT_ATOMS: atom_id res chain seq x y z
N MET A 1 -6.82 54.65 -50.21
CA MET A 1 -6.63 53.17 -50.15
C MET A 1 -6.12 52.83 -48.75
N SER A 2 -6.99 52.40 -47.83
CA SER A 2 -6.60 52.10 -46.44
C SER A 2 -6.98 50.65 -46.13
N ALA A 3 -5.97 49.80 -45.95
CA ALA A 3 -6.15 48.38 -45.71
C ALA A 3 -6.22 48.11 -44.20
N THR A 4 -7.39 47.64 -43.74
CA THR A 4 -7.61 47.23 -42.35
C THR A 4 -7.07 45.81 -42.17
N ALA A 5 -5.99 45.67 -41.41
CA ALA A 5 -5.41 44.37 -41.08
C ALA A 5 -6.30 43.65 -40.04
N ARG A 6 -6.91 42.53 -40.46
CA ARG A 6 -7.74 41.69 -39.59
C ARG A 6 -6.85 40.69 -38.87
N ILE A 7 -6.63 40.89 -37.58
CA ILE A 7 -5.85 39.97 -36.73
C ILE A 7 -6.68 38.69 -36.53
N VAL A 8 -6.24 37.60 -37.18
CA VAL A 8 -6.77 36.26 -36.92
C VAL A 8 -6.16 35.77 -35.61
N THR A 9 -6.92 35.80 -34.53
CA THR A 9 -6.48 35.33 -33.22
C THR A 9 -6.50 33.80 -33.21
N GLY A 10 -5.35 33.18 -33.46
CA GLY A 10 -5.17 31.73 -33.29
C GLY A 10 -5.38 31.35 -31.83
N ARG A 11 -6.26 30.36 -31.59
CA ARG A 11 -6.53 29.81 -30.25
C ARG A 11 -5.26 29.18 -29.70
N ARG A 12 -4.55 29.87 -28.79
CA ARG A 12 -3.40 29.30 -28.08
C ARG A 12 -3.89 28.17 -27.18
N ILE A 13 -3.40 26.96 -27.41
CA ILE A 13 -3.56 25.86 -26.46
C ILE A 13 -2.72 26.20 -25.24
N SER A 14 -3.38 26.63 -24.15
CA SER A 14 -2.73 26.93 -22.89
C SER A 14 -2.51 25.65 -22.10
N VAL A 15 -1.24 25.31 -21.87
CA VAL A 15 -0.79 24.22 -20.99
C VAL A 15 -0.73 24.63 -19.51
N ALA A 16 -1.08 25.88 -19.20
CA ALA A 16 -0.80 26.50 -17.90
C ALA A 16 -1.72 26.06 -16.74
N ALA A 17 -2.73 25.23 -16.98
CA ALA A 17 -3.57 24.68 -15.91
C ALA A 17 -4.00 23.25 -16.25
N PRO A 18 -3.40 22.22 -15.63
CA PRO A 18 -3.97 20.89 -15.69
C PRO A 18 -5.37 20.99 -15.05
N ARG A 19 -6.41 20.69 -15.84
CA ARG A 19 -7.81 20.69 -15.37
C ARG A 19 -7.85 19.90 -14.06
N LYS A 20 -8.43 20.45 -12.97
CA LYS A 20 -8.43 19.84 -11.61
C LYS A 20 -8.61 18.31 -11.62
N ARG A 21 -9.49 17.81 -12.50
CA ARG A 21 -9.75 16.38 -12.73
C ARG A 21 -8.52 15.55 -13.13
N MET A 22 -7.63 16.09 -13.98
CA MET A 22 -6.39 15.44 -14.40
C MET A 22 -5.36 15.39 -13.27
N GLN A 23 -5.28 16.44 -12.45
CA GLN A 23 -4.42 16.44 -11.26
C GLN A 23 -4.87 15.39 -10.25
N THR A 24 -6.18 15.33 -9.96
CA THR A 24 -6.74 14.29 -9.07
C THR A 24 -6.49 12.89 -9.62
N LEU A 25 -6.70 12.66 -10.92
CA LEU A 25 -6.46 11.34 -11.52
C LEU A 25 -4.99 10.91 -11.38
N ILE A 26 -4.05 11.80 -11.70
CA ILE A 26 -2.62 11.52 -11.58
C ILE A 26 -2.26 11.23 -10.12
N ALA A 27 -2.72 12.05 -9.18
CA ALA A 27 -2.48 11.84 -7.75
C ALA A 27 -3.06 10.50 -7.28
N SER A 28 -4.29 10.16 -7.67
CA SER A 28 -4.93 8.89 -7.32
C SER A 28 -4.18 7.68 -7.88
N VAL A 29 -3.70 7.75 -9.13
CA VAL A 29 -2.89 6.68 -9.73
C VAL A 29 -1.57 6.50 -8.97
N ILE A 30 -0.88 7.61 -8.65
CA ILE A 30 0.36 7.56 -7.87
C ILE A 30 0.12 6.95 -6.49
N LEU A 31 -0.92 7.41 -5.77
CA LEU A 31 -1.27 6.84 -4.47
C LEU A 31 -1.61 5.35 -4.56
N ALA A 32 -2.32 4.93 -5.62
CA ALA A 32 -2.63 3.53 -5.85
C ALA A 32 -1.37 2.68 -6.09
N VAL A 33 -0.42 3.19 -6.88
CA VAL A 33 0.87 2.54 -7.12
C VAL A 33 1.67 2.42 -5.82
N ILE A 34 1.75 3.49 -5.02
CA ILE A 34 2.40 3.46 -3.72
C ILE A 34 1.73 2.43 -2.81
N GLY A 35 0.40 2.42 -2.75
CA GLY A 35 -0.36 1.42 -1.99
C GLY A 35 -0.06 0.00 -2.43
N ALA A 36 0.00 -0.26 -3.75
CA ALA A 36 0.35 -1.57 -4.29
C ALA A 36 1.79 -1.99 -3.92
N LEU A 37 2.74 -1.06 -3.92
CA LEU A 37 4.12 -1.33 -3.48
C LEU A 37 4.18 -1.71 -1.99
N PHE A 38 3.32 -1.12 -1.15
CA PHE A 38 3.20 -1.49 0.26
C PHE A 38 2.62 -2.90 0.46
N LEU A 39 1.84 -3.42 -0.48
CA LEU A 39 1.32 -4.79 -0.41
C LEU A 39 2.41 -5.85 -0.67
N VAL A 40 3.48 -5.51 -1.39
CA VAL A 40 4.56 -6.47 -1.72
C VAL A 40 5.17 -7.12 -0.47
N PRO A 41 5.66 -6.37 0.55
CA PRO A 41 6.19 -7.00 1.77
C PRO A 41 5.11 -7.72 2.59
N LEU A 42 3.85 -7.28 2.55
CA LEU A 42 2.75 -7.95 3.26
C LEU A 42 2.44 -9.32 2.64
N LEU A 43 2.38 -9.40 1.31
CA LEU A 43 2.19 -10.65 0.57
C LEU A 43 3.33 -11.63 0.85
N TRP A 44 4.56 -11.13 0.92
CA TRP A 44 5.71 -11.96 1.29
C TRP A 44 5.54 -12.60 2.67
N ILE A 45 5.14 -11.84 3.69
CA ILE A 45 4.88 -12.37 5.04
C ILE A 45 3.77 -13.43 5.01
N VAL A 46 2.70 -13.17 4.26
CA VAL A 46 1.60 -14.13 4.11
C VAL A 46 2.11 -15.44 3.52
N PHE A 47 2.83 -15.41 2.40
CA PHE A 47 3.36 -16.63 1.78
C PHE A 47 4.39 -17.34 2.66
N ALA A 48 5.30 -16.60 3.31
CA ALA A 48 6.28 -17.16 4.22
C ALA A 48 5.63 -17.91 5.39
N SER A 49 4.48 -17.47 5.88
CA SER A 49 3.76 -18.14 6.98
C SER A 49 3.29 -19.57 6.63
N PHE A 50 3.07 -19.86 5.35
CA PHE A 50 2.61 -21.18 4.87
C PHE A 50 3.74 -22.08 4.35
N ASN A 51 4.98 -21.60 4.31
CA ASN A 51 6.13 -22.37 3.82
C ASN A 51 6.78 -23.15 4.98
N GLU A 52 7.10 -24.43 4.77
CA GLU A 52 7.78 -25.30 5.74
C GLU A 52 9.18 -24.80 6.11
N THR A 53 9.89 -24.19 5.15
CA THR A 53 11.14 -23.48 5.42
C THR A 53 10.90 -21.99 5.26
N ALA A 54 10.87 -21.26 6.39
CA ALA A 54 10.75 -19.81 6.38
C ALA A 54 12.02 -19.16 5.77
N THR A 55 12.09 -19.09 4.44
CA THR A 55 13.20 -18.46 3.73
C THR A 55 13.01 -16.95 3.68
N VAL A 56 14.10 -16.19 3.90
CA VAL A 56 14.07 -14.70 3.93
C VAL A 56 13.88 -14.08 2.52
N SER A 57 13.74 -14.91 1.49
CA SER A 57 13.50 -14.50 0.11
C SER A 57 12.01 -14.52 -0.25
N MET A 58 11.59 -13.61 -1.12
CA MET A 58 10.25 -13.63 -1.73
C MET A 58 10.15 -14.78 -2.74
N SER A 59 9.76 -15.95 -2.24
CA SER A 59 9.44 -17.13 -3.05
C SER A 59 8.00 -17.54 -2.81
N LEU A 60 7.35 -18.06 -3.85
CA LEU A 60 6.11 -18.80 -3.66
C LEU A 60 6.42 -20.08 -2.86
N PRO A 61 5.55 -20.51 -1.93
CA PRO A 61 5.78 -21.74 -1.18
C PRO A 61 5.79 -22.92 -2.15
N GLU A 62 6.82 -23.77 -2.08
CA GLU A 62 6.82 -25.05 -2.81
C GLU A 62 5.82 -26.02 -2.17
N THR A 63 5.74 -26.00 -0.84
CA THR A 63 4.77 -26.74 -0.03
C THR A 63 3.92 -25.75 0.77
N TRP A 64 2.61 -26.01 0.80
CA TRP A 64 1.67 -25.26 1.63
C TRP A 64 1.41 -26.05 2.90
N THR A 65 1.78 -25.49 4.05
CA THR A 65 1.63 -26.12 5.36
C THR A 65 1.09 -25.13 6.41
N LEU A 66 0.53 -25.67 7.49
CA LEU A 66 0.10 -24.92 8.67
C LEU A 66 1.00 -25.15 9.89
N ASP A 67 2.12 -25.85 9.71
CA ASP A 67 2.98 -26.27 10.81
C ASP A 67 3.55 -25.08 11.61
N ASN A 68 3.91 -23.98 10.93
CA ASN A 68 4.32 -22.73 11.59
C ASN A 68 3.24 -22.20 12.54
N TYR A 69 1.97 -22.26 12.14
CA TYR A 69 0.85 -21.81 12.98
C TYR A 69 0.70 -22.68 14.21
N THR A 70 0.79 -24.01 14.07
CA THR A 70 0.71 -24.92 15.22
C THR A 70 1.91 -24.77 16.15
N GLN A 71 3.11 -24.50 15.62
CA GLN A 71 4.31 -24.25 16.42
C GLN A 71 4.20 -22.97 17.27
N VAL A 72 3.63 -21.88 16.74
CA VAL A 72 3.51 -20.62 17.49
C VAL A 72 2.29 -20.57 18.40
N MET A 73 1.28 -21.44 18.21
CA MET A 73 0.03 -21.46 18.98
C MET A 73 0.20 -22.03 20.39
N THR A 74 1.20 -21.55 21.13
CA THR A 74 1.45 -21.88 22.53
C THR A 74 1.03 -20.73 23.44
N TRP A 75 0.90 -21.03 24.73
CA TRP A 75 0.53 -20.04 25.73
C TRP A 75 1.60 -18.93 25.82
N GLU A 76 2.87 -19.29 25.75
CA GLU A 76 4.00 -18.41 25.93
C GLU A 76 4.25 -17.51 24.70
N LEU A 77 4.05 -18.03 23.49
CA LEU A 77 4.33 -17.30 22.24
C LEU A 77 3.15 -16.47 21.73
N THR A 78 1.92 -16.98 21.88
CA THR A 78 0.73 -16.31 21.33
C THR A 78 -0.11 -15.66 22.42
N TRP A 79 -0.59 -16.43 23.39
CA TRP A 79 -1.65 -15.95 24.28
C TRP A 79 -1.18 -14.93 25.33
N SER A 80 -0.09 -15.23 26.03
CA SER A 80 0.45 -14.34 27.06
C SER A 80 0.87 -12.96 26.49
N PRO A 81 1.62 -12.88 25.37
CA PRO A 81 1.96 -11.60 24.74
C PRO A 81 0.75 -10.81 24.21
N LEU A 82 -0.26 -11.50 23.67
CA LEU A 82 -1.49 -10.86 23.21
C LEU A 82 -2.25 -10.22 24.37
N LEU A 83 -2.41 -10.94 25.49
CA LEU A 83 -3.06 -10.40 26.69
C LEU A 83 -2.28 -9.23 27.29
N ASN A 84 -0.95 -9.30 27.33
CA ASN A 84 -0.11 -8.19 27.76
C ASN A 84 -0.33 -6.95 26.87
N SER A 85 -0.39 -7.12 25.55
CA SER A 85 -0.62 -6.03 24.60
C SER A 85 -2.02 -5.41 24.73
N ILE A 86 -3.04 -6.23 24.97
CA ILE A 86 -4.40 -5.76 25.25
C ILE A 86 -4.42 -4.97 26.56
N ALA A 87 -3.81 -5.49 27.62
CA ALA A 87 -3.77 -4.82 28.93
C ALA A 87 -3.06 -3.47 28.84
N VAL A 88 -1.92 -3.41 28.14
CA VAL A 88 -1.18 -2.17 27.93
C VAL A 88 -2.00 -1.17 27.09
N SER A 89 -2.52 -1.58 25.94
CA SER A 89 -3.26 -0.67 25.06
C SER A 89 -4.52 -0.10 25.72
N LEU A 90 -5.29 -0.93 26.44
CA LEU A 90 -6.45 -0.46 27.21
C LEU A 90 -6.04 0.40 28.41
N GLY A 91 -4.98 0.02 29.13
CA GLY A 91 -4.45 0.82 30.24
C GLY A 91 -4.06 2.22 29.79
N THR A 92 -3.37 2.35 28.66
CA THR A 92 -2.98 3.65 28.08
C THR A 92 -4.13 4.41 27.43
N ALA A 93 -5.23 3.75 27.09
CA ALA A 93 -6.40 4.43 26.55
C ALA A 93 -7.25 5.09 27.64
N VAL A 94 -7.19 4.55 28.87
CA VAL A 94 -7.97 5.02 30.02
C VAL A 94 -7.24 6.13 30.79
N ILE A 95 -5.91 6.05 30.92
CA ILE A 95 -5.05 7.02 31.61
C ILE A 95 -4.59 8.08 30.63
#